data_AF-A0A7S0LHV3-F1
#
_entry.id   AF-A0A7S0LHV3-F1
#
_cell.length_a   1.000
_cell.length_b   1.000
_cell.length_c   1.000
_cell.angle_alpha   90.00
_cell.angle_beta   90.00
_cell.angle_gamma   90.00
#
_symmetry.space_group_name_H-M   'P 1'
#
loop_
_entity.id
_entity.type
_entity.pdbx_description
1 polymer ?
#
loop_
_entity_poly.entity_id
_entity_poly.type
_entity_poly.pdbx_seq_one_letter_code
_entity_poly.pdbx_strand_id
1 'polypeptide(L)'
;NEGITEAHTKKVAELLGFTGDSLKDAQEQMTRLYELFIGTDATQVEINPLVQTRDGLVYCVDAKINFDDNAQFRQQEIFSWRDTTMEDSREVEASKFDLNYIGLDGNIGCMVNGAGLAMATMDIIQIHGGSPANFLDVGGGANEKQVEEAFRILQADAK
;
A
#
# COMPACT_ATOMS: atom_id res chain seq x y z
N ASN A 1 17.02 3.21 -19.95
CA ASN A 1 15.64 3.09 -19.43
C ASN A 1 14.75 4.02 -20.22
N GLU A 2 14.04 3.50 -21.21
CA GLU A 2 13.22 4.30 -22.15
C GLU A 2 11.75 4.46 -21.72
N GLY A 3 11.37 3.92 -20.55
CA GLY A 3 9.98 3.96 -20.06
C GLY A 3 9.03 3.13 -20.93
N ILE A 4 7.73 3.43 -20.89
CA ILE A 4 6.77 2.87 -21.83
C ILE A 4 6.83 3.60 -23.17
N THR A 5 6.55 2.88 -24.25
CA THR A 5 6.57 3.42 -25.62
C THR A 5 5.17 3.43 -26.21
N GLU A 6 4.97 4.17 -27.29
CA GLU A 6 3.73 4.15 -28.07
C GLU A 6 3.36 2.73 -28.52
N ALA A 7 4.35 1.90 -28.86
CA ALA A 7 4.11 0.50 -29.23
C ALA A 7 3.57 -0.34 -28.05
N HIS A 8 4.01 -0.06 -26.83
CA HIS A 8 3.49 -0.71 -25.62
C HIS A 8 2.04 -0.31 -25.35
N THR A 9 1.75 1.00 -25.34
CA THR A 9 0.39 1.49 -25.05
C THR A 9 -0.59 1.08 -26.13
N LYS A 10 -0.19 1.12 -27.40
CA LYS A 10 -1.02 0.63 -28.52
C LYS A 10 -1.43 -0.82 -28.32
N LYS A 11 -0.45 -1.69 -28.03
CA LYS A 11 -0.69 -3.12 -27.83
C LYS A 11 -1.66 -3.37 -26.69
N VAL A 12 -1.52 -2.68 -25.56
CA VAL A 12 -2.42 -2.83 -24.41
C VAL A 12 -3.81 -2.30 -24.73
N ALA A 13 -3.93 -1.13 -25.37
CA ALA A 13 -5.21 -0.55 -25.77
C ALA A 13 -5.99 -1.48 -26.72
N GLU A 14 -5.33 -2.05 -27.72
CA GLU A 14 -5.95 -3.04 -28.63
C GLU A 14 -6.38 -4.31 -27.89
N LEU A 15 -5.58 -4.82 -26.94
CA LEU A 15 -5.92 -5.98 -26.12
C LEU A 15 -7.13 -5.73 -25.20
N LEU A 16 -7.30 -4.50 -24.72
CA LEU A 16 -8.47 -4.07 -23.94
C LEU A 16 -9.70 -3.76 -24.82
N GLY A 17 -9.58 -3.88 -26.13
CA GLY A 17 -10.67 -3.70 -27.09
C GLY A 17 -10.88 -2.27 -27.58
N PHE A 18 -10.00 -1.32 -27.24
CA PHE A 18 -10.05 0.03 -27.79
C PHE A 18 -9.65 0.00 -29.26
N THR A 19 -10.50 0.55 -30.12
CA THR A 19 -10.32 0.57 -31.58
C THR A 19 -10.83 1.89 -32.18
N GLY A 20 -10.47 2.15 -33.43
CA GLY A 20 -10.91 3.36 -34.15
C GLY A 20 -10.50 4.64 -33.41
N ASP A 21 -11.45 5.55 -33.22
CA ASP A 21 -11.21 6.87 -32.66
C ASP A 21 -10.75 6.83 -31.18
N SER A 22 -11.17 5.80 -30.43
CA SER A 22 -10.81 5.63 -29.01
C SER A 22 -9.39 5.12 -28.77
N LEU A 23 -8.76 4.52 -29.79
CA LEU A 23 -7.44 3.91 -29.64
C LEU A 23 -6.36 4.94 -29.27
N LYS A 24 -6.45 6.15 -29.86
CA LYS A 24 -5.48 7.21 -29.57
C LYS A 24 -5.65 7.76 -28.16
N ASP A 25 -6.88 7.97 -27.72
CA ASP A 25 -7.17 8.49 -26.39
C ASP A 25 -6.82 7.46 -25.31
N ALA A 26 -7.13 6.17 -25.51
CA ALA A 26 -6.70 5.09 -24.61
C ALA A 26 -5.18 5.05 -24.44
N GLN A 27 -4.42 5.19 -25.53
CA GLN A 27 -2.95 5.26 -25.46
C GLN A 27 -2.47 6.47 -24.67
N GLU A 28 -3.09 7.64 -24.87
CA GLU A 28 -2.74 8.86 -24.15
C GLU A 28 -3.02 8.73 -22.65
N GLN A 29 -4.17 8.14 -22.27
CA GLN A 29 -4.47 7.82 -20.87
C GLN A 29 -3.43 6.86 -20.27
N MET A 30 -3.07 5.78 -20.99
CA MET A 30 -2.05 4.84 -20.51
C MET A 30 -0.68 5.49 -20.32
N THR A 31 -0.29 6.38 -21.24
CA THR A 31 0.95 7.17 -21.09
C THR A 31 0.92 8.02 -19.83
N ARG A 32 -0.17 8.76 -19.62
CA ARG A 32 -0.36 9.61 -18.43
C ARG A 32 -0.39 8.82 -17.13
N LEU A 33 -1.02 7.64 -17.12
CA LEU A 33 -1.07 6.78 -15.94
C LEU A 33 0.33 6.25 -15.57
N TYR A 34 1.19 5.97 -16.56
CA TYR A 34 2.58 5.62 -16.30
C TYR A 34 3.40 6.81 -15.79
N GLU A 35 3.22 7.99 -16.38
CA GLU A 35 3.86 9.22 -15.90
C GLU A 35 3.44 9.53 -14.46
N LEU A 36 2.15 9.35 -14.13
CA LEU A 36 1.63 9.43 -12.77
C LEU A 36 2.32 8.41 -11.86
N PHE A 37 2.37 7.14 -12.26
CA PHE A 37 2.99 6.07 -11.50
C PHE A 37 4.45 6.39 -11.15
N ILE A 38 5.25 6.82 -12.13
CA ILE A 38 6.66 7.16 -11.92
C ILE A 38 6.82 8.47 -11.14
N GLY A 39 6.03 9.50 -11.47
CA GLY A 39 6.16 10.83 -10.88
C GLY A 39 5.72 10.90 -9.42
N THR A 40 4.86 9.98 -8.98
CA THR A 40 4.32 9.92 -7.61
C THR A 40 4.95 8.83 -6.75
N ASP A 41 5.94 8.09 -7.26
CA ASP A 41 6.48 6.90 -6.62
C ASP A 41 5.38 5.91 -6.19
N ALA A 42 4.38 5.73 -7.08
CA ALA A 42 3.32 4.77 -6.83
C ALA A 42 3.84 3.34 -6.88
N THR A 43 3.33 2.48 -6.01
CA THR A 43 3.50 1.03 -6.09
C THR A 43 2.38 0.37 -6.89
N GLN A 44 1.22 1.04 -6.99
CA GLN A 44 0.09 0.60 -7.79
C GLN A 44 -0.74 1.81 -8.25
N VAL A 45 -1.16 1.79 -9.52
CA VAL A 45 -2.24 2.65 -10.06
C VAL A 45 -3.25 1.72 -10.72
N GLU A 46 -4.44 1.61 -10.12
CA GLU A 46 -5.54 0.81 -10.64
C GLU A 46 -6.69 1.73 -11.03
N ILE A 47 -7.13 1.65 -12.28
CA ILE A 47 -8.33 2.34 -12.77
C ILE A 47 -9.40 1.29 -13.04
N ASN A 48 -10.50 1.37 -12.30
CA ASN A 48 -11.59 0.40 -12.44
C ASN A 48 -12.95 1.02 -12.07
N PRO A 49 -13.75 1.49 -13.05
CA PRO A 49 -13.62 1.23 -14.48
C PRO A 49 -12.86 2.31 -15.28
N LEU A 50 -12.15 1.87 -16.32
CA LEU A 50 -11.68 2.70 -17.44
C LEU A 50 -12.73 2.61 -18.57
N VAL A 51 -13.44 3.71 -18.84
CA VAL A 51 -14.64 3.69 -19.69
C VAL A 51 -14.43 4.37 -21.03
N GLN A 52 -15.10 3.87 -22.07
CA GLN A 52 -15.25 4.54 -23.35
C GLN A 52 -16.64 5.17 -23.47
N THR A 53 -16.73 6.45 -23.84
CA THR A 53 -17.99 7.12 -24.11
C THR A 53 -18.48 6.83 -25.53
N ARG A 54 -19.74 7.19 -25.82
CA ARG A 54 -20.33 7.03 -27.16
C ARG A 54 -19.59 7.84 -28.24
N ASP A 55 -18.96 8.94 -27.84
CA ASP A 55 -18.20 9.83 -28.72
C ASP A 55 -16.73 9.39 -28.87
N GLY A 56 -16.37 8.21 -28.34
CA GLY A 56 -15.04 7.63 -28.48
C GLY A 56 -14.00 8.11 -27.47
N LEU A 57 -14.40 8.91 -26.46
CA LEU A 57 -13.49 9.40 -25.41
C LEU A 57 -13.28 8.34 -24.33
N VAL A 58 -12.12 8.35 -23.69
CA VAL A 58 -11.70 7.40 -22.66
C VAL A 58 -11.49 8.11 -21.32
N TYR A 59 -12.17 7.66 -20.27
CA TYR A 59 -12.14 8.26 -18.94
C TYR A 59 -11.82 7.26 -17.84
N CYS A 60 -11.04 7.71 -16.86
CA CYS A 60 -10.87 7.04 -15.57
C CYS A 60 -12.01 7.46 -14.65
N VAL A 61 -12.94 6.54 -14.33
CA VAL A 61 -14.10 6.86 -13.48
C VAL A 61 -13.79 6.69 -12.00
N ASP A 62 -13.02 5.67 -11.67
CA ASP A 62 -12.59 5.37 -10.31
C ASP A 62 -11.13 4.92 -10.32
N ALA A 63 -10.41 5.23 -9.25
CA ALA A 63 -8.98 4.97 -9.13
C ALA A 63 -8.60 4.57 -7.70
N LYS A 64 -7.78 3.53 -7.58
CA LYS A 64 -7.05 3.19 -6.37
C LYS A 64 -5.55 3.33 -6.63
N ILE A 65 -4.89 4.16 -5.83
CA ILE A 65 -3.46 4.41 -5.95
C ILE A 65 -2.80 4.08 -4.61
N ASN A 66 -1.76 3.25 -4.65
CA ASN A 66 -0.90 2.98 -3.50
C ASN A 66 0.47 3.60 -3.77
N PHE A 67 1.08 4.20 -2.75
CA PHE A 67 2.37 4.88 -2.83
C PHE A 67 3.46 4.06 -2.13
N ASP A 68 4.73 4.30 -2.48
CA ASP A 68 5.88 3.75 -1.75
C ASP A 68 6.12 4.58 -0.49
N ASP A 69 5.91 3.99 0.69
CA ASP A 69 6.18 4.64 1.98
C ASP A 69 7.63 5.13 2.10
N ASN A 70 8.59 4.44 1.46
CA ASN A 70 9.99 4.85 1.47
C ASN A 70 10.26 6.12 0.63
N ALA A 71 9.31 6.53 -0.22
CA ALA A 71 9.40 7.76 -1.01
C ALA A 71 8.84 8.99 -0.28
N GLN A 72 8.33 8.85 0.95
CA GLN A 72 7.75 9.95 1.73
C GLN A 72 8.66 11.20 1.79
N PHE A 73 9.97 11.02 1.90
CA PHE A 73 10.92 12.13 1.99
C PHE A 73 10.91 13.07 0.76
N ARG A 74 10.50 12.57 -0.41
CA ARG A 74 10.41 13.31 -1.68
C ARG A 74 8.98 13.54 -2.16
N GLN A 75 8.00 12.84 -1.59
CA GLN A 75 6.57 12.96 -1.93
C GLN A 75 5.75 13.64 -0.81
N GLN A 76 6.30 14.68 -0.17
CA GLN A 76 5.71 15.30 1.03
C GLN A 76 4.26 15.78 0.84
N GLU A 77 3.92 16.29 -0.35
CA GLU A 77 2.56 16.75 -0.66
C GLU A 77 1.55 15.58 -0.63
N ILE A 78 1.88 14.45 -1.27
CA ILE A 78 1.01 13.27 -1.30
C ILE A 78 0.78 12.73 0.10
N PHE A 79 1.86 12.60 0.89
CA PHE A 79 1.76 12.10 2.26
C PHE A 79 1.05 13.09 3.21
N SER A 80 0.93 14.36 2.83
CA SER A 80 0.11 15.34 3.57
C SER A 80 -1.40 15.08 3.45
N TRP A 81 -1.83 14.31 2.44
CA TRP A 81 -3.23 13.92 2.24
C TRP A 81 -3.63 12.67 3.02
N ARG A 82 -2.72 12.05 3.79
CA ARG A 82 -3.02 10.84 4.58
C ARG A 82 -4.13 11.12 5.59
N ASP A 83 -5.25 10.41 5.44
CA ASP A 83 -6.37 10.45 6.37
C ASP A 83 -6.30 9.29 7.36
N THR A 84 -5.74 9.57 8.53
CA THR A 84 -5.57 8.58 9.61
C THR A 84 -6.88 8.13 10.26
N THR A 85 -8.02 8.79 9.97
CA THR A 85 -9.32 8.39 10.55
C THR A 85 -9.87 7.11 9.95
N MET A 86 -9.36 6.70 8.81
CA MET A 86 -9.75 5.49 8.08
C MET A 86 -8.82 4.30 8.35
N GLU A 87 -7.79 4.48 9.18
CA GLU A 87 -6.79 3.47 9.53
C GLU A 87 -7.03 2.93 10.95
N ASP A 88 -6.43 1.78 11.28
CA ASP A 88 -6.43 1.31 12.67
C ASP A 88 -5.62 2.29 13.53
N SER A 89 -6.26 2.87 14.54
CA SER A 89 -5.61 3.79 15.48
C SER A 89 -4.33 3.24 16.10
N ARG A 90 -4.20 1.92 16.28
CA ARG A 90 -3.01 1.26 16.81
C ARG A 90 -1.85 1.26 15.83
N GLU A 91 -2.13 1.07 14.54
CA GLU A 91 -1.14 1.18 13.46
C GLU A 91 -0.66 2.63 13.31
N VAL A 92 -1.58 3.59 13.40
CA VAL A 92 -1.27 5.02 13.39
C VAL A 92 -0.37 5.39 14.57
N GLU A 93 -0.70 4.95 15.79
CA GLU A 93 0.14 5.21 16.98
C GLU A 93 1.51 4.53 16.83
N ALA A 94 1.57 3.27 16.40
CA ALA A 94 2.83 2.53 16.17
C ALA A 94 3.76 3.27 15.21
N SER A 95 3.21 3.80 14.11
CA SER A 95 4.00 4.52 13.09
C SER A 95 4.70 5.78 13.63
N LYS A 96 4.22 6.40 14.71
CA LYS A 96 4.86 7.57 15.33
C LYS A 96 6.17 7.25 16.05
N PHE A 97 6.43 5.97 16.31
CA PHE A 97 7.60 5.47 17.04
C PHE A 97 8.45 4.51 16.19
N ASP A 98 8.25 4.56 14.86
CA ASP A 98 8.90 3.67 13.90
C ASP A 98 8.67 2.18 14.21
N LEU A 99 7.47 1.85 14.72
CA LEU A 99 7.03 0.49 14.98
C LEU A 99 6.11 0.01 13.85
N ASN A 100 6.33 -1.21 13.37
CA ASN A 100 5.44 -1.83 12.39
C ASN A 100 4.45 -2.73 13.12
N TYR A 101 3.23 -2.23 13.33
CA TYR A 101 2.13 -2.98 13.92
C TYR A 101 1.12 -3.37 12.84
N ILE A 102 0.56 -4.57 12.93
CA ILE A 102 -0.62 -4.99 12.15
C ILE A 102 -1.55 -5.74 13.08
N GLY A 103 -2.80 -5.31 13.17
CA GLY A 103 -3.82 -5.97 13.97
C GLY A 103 -4.29 -7.29 13.34
N LEU A 104 -4.43 -8.34 14.15
CA LEU A 104 -5.01 -9.62 13.75
C LEU A 104 -6.20 -9.99 14.66
N ASP A 105 -6.78 -11.17 14.43
CA ASP A 105 -7.99 -11.63 15.13
C ASP A 105 -7.74 -12.62 16.28
N GLY A 106 -6.49 -12.92 16.58
CA GLY A 106 -6.13 -13.82 17.68
C GLY A 106 -6.14 -13.17 19.06
N ASN A 107 -5.54 -13.89 20.02
CA ASN A 107 -5.52 -13.55 21.46
C ASN A 107 -4.12 -13.68 22.09
N ILE A 108 -3.08 -13.90 21.28
CA ILE A 108 -1.69 -13.96 21.74
C ILE A 108 -0.93 -12.78 21.15
N GLY A 109 -0.62 -11.79 22.00
CA GLY A 109 0.18 -10.64 21.63
C GLY A 109 1.63 -11.02 21.32
N CYS A 110 2.16 -10.53 20.21
CA CYS A 110 3.54 -10.78 19.77
C CYS A 110 4.31 -9.46 19.69
N MET A 111 5.53 -9.43 20.21
CA MET A 111 6.47 -8.31 20.06
C MET A 111 7.84 -8.89 19.76
N VAL A 112 8.38 -8.58 18.59
CA VAL A 112 9.57 -9.24 18.06
C VAL A 112 10.47 -8.21 17.37
N ASN A 113 11.78 -8.43 17.40
CA ASN A 113 12.75 -7.60 16.68
C ASN A 113 13.06 -8.21 15.30
N GLY A 114 12.64 -7.52 14.24
CA GLY A 114 12.79 -7.88 12.85
C GLY A 114 11.58 -8.60 12.26
N ALA A 115 11.07 -8.07 11.14
CA ALA A 115 9.88 -8.56 10.45
C ALA A 115 9.91 -10.07 10.13
N GLY A 116 11.07 -10.59 9.71
CA GLY A 116 11.22 -12.03 9.41
C GLY A 116 11.03 -12.92 10.65
N LEU A 117 11.56 -12.50 11.80
CA LEU A 117 11.38 -13.23 13.05
C LEU A 117 9.95 -13.06 13.59
N ALA A 118 9.35 -11.89 13.40
CA ALA A 118 7.95 -11.63 13.75
C ALA A 118 6.99 -12.56 12.99
N MET A 119 7.18 -12.71 11.68
CA MET A 119 6.42 -13.68 10.86
C MET A 119 6.62 -15.11 11.33
N ALA A 120 7.87 -15.55 11.52
CA ALA A 120 8.16 -16.90 12.01
C ALA A 120 7.56 -17.19 13.41
N THR A 121 7.46 -16.16 14.26
CA THR A 121 6.85 -16.25 15.60
C THR A 121 5.34 -16.43 15.50
N MET A 122 4.66 -15.72 14.60
CA MET A 122 3.23 -15.93 14.36
C MET A 122 2.95 -17.32 13.78
N ASP A 123 3.77 -17.76 12.82
CA ASP A 123 3.66 -19.08 12.20
C ASP A 123 3.79 -20.19 13.25
N ILE A 124 4.82 -20.14 14.13
CA ILE A 124 5.01 -21.18 15.14
C ILE A 124 3.87 -21.19 16.17
N ILE A 125 3.31 -20.03 16.54
CA ILE A 125 2.13 -19.94 17.41
C ILE A 125 0.94 -20.65 16.77
N GLN A 126 0.67 -20.36 15.49
CA GLN A 126 -0.45 -20.94 14.77
C GLN A 126 -0.28 -22.45 14.56
N ILE A 127 0.94 -22.93 14.25
CA ILE A 127 1.27 -24.36 14.11
C ILE A 127 1.00 -25.12 15.41
N HIS A 128 1.19 -24.48 16.57
CA HIS A 128 0.93 -25.07 17.89
C HIS A 128 -0.50 -24.81 18.41
N GLY A 129 -1.41 -24.33 17.54
CA GLY A 129 -2.83 -24.15 17.85
C GLY A 129 -3.18 -22.85 18.60
N GLY A 130 -2.22 -21.94 18.76
CA GLY A 130 -2.49 -20.59 19.23
C GLY A 130 -3.01 -19.67 18.11
N SER A 131 -3.46 -18.47 18.48
CA SER A 131 -3.91 -17.47 17.51
C SER A 131 -3.21 -16.14 17.78
N PRO A 132 -2.31 -15.67 16.91
CA PRO A 132 -1.62 -14.40 17.11
C PRO A 132 -2.60 -13.23 17.00
N ALA A 133 -2.59 -12.34 17.99
CA ALA A 133 -3.44 -11.15 18.05
C ALA A 133 -2.91 -10.00 17.18
N ASN A 134 -1.61 -10.01 16.88
CA ASN A 134 -0.97 -8.96 16.11
C ASN A 134 0.36 -9.43 15.50
N PHE A 135 0.82 -8.66 14.51
CA PHE A 135 2.22 -8.54 14.13
C PHE A 135 2.77 -7.25 14.77
N LEU A 136 3.95 -7.30 15.38
CA LEU A 136 4.65 -6.11 15.86
C LEU A 136 6.16 -6.29 15.77
N ASP A 137 6.77 -5.53 14.87
CA ASP A 137 8.21 -5.42 14.71
C ASP A 137 8.73 -4.14 15.37
N VAL A 138 9.56 -4.29 16.41
CA VAL A 138 10.22 -3.18 17.13
C VAL A 138 11.55 -2.74 16.51
N GLY A 139 11.98 -3.40 15.43
CA GLY A 139 13.25 -3.16 14.74
C GLY A 139 14.46 -3.79 15.44
N GLY A 140 15.55 -3.93 14.69
CA GLY A 140 16.79 -4.57 15.19
C GLY A 140 17.54 -3.79 16.28
N GLY A 141 17.25 -2.49 16.44
CA GLY A 141 17.89 -1.58 17.39
C GLY A 141 16.95 -1.03 18.45
N ALA A 142 15.90 -1.77 18.80
CA ALA A 142 14.83 -1.32 19.70
C ALA A 142 15.37 -0.71 21.00
N ASN A 143 14.94 0.51 21.30
CA ASN A 143 15.29 1.22 22.54
C ASN A 143 14.17 1.10 23.59
N GLU A 144 14.46 1.51 24.83
CA GLU A 144 13.53 1.44 25.97
C GLU A 144 12.17 2.09 25.66
N LYS A 145 12.18 3.26 25.01
CA LYS A 145 10.97 4.01 24.65
C LYS A 145 10.12 3.28 23.60
N GLN A 146 10.75 2.67 22.60
CA GLN A 146 10.05 1.87 21.59
C GLN A 146 9.40 0.62 22.21
N VAL A 147 10.08 -0.03 23.15
CA VAL A 147 9.53 -1.19 23.87
C VAL A 147 8.38 -0.77 24.79
N GLU A 148 8.51 0.34 25.52
CA GLU A 148 7.44 0.89 26.36
C GLU A 148 6.18 1.17 25.54
N GLU A 149 6.34 1.83 24.39
CA GLU A 149 5.23 2.16 23.52
C GLU A 149 4.61 0.91 22.87
N ALA A 150 5.43 -0.05 22.46
CA ALA A 150 4.95 -1.36 21.99
C ALA A 150 4.05 -2.03 23.04
N PHE A 151 4.44 -2.01 24.32
CA PHE A 151 3.59 -2.51 25.40
C PHE A 151 2.31 -1.69 25.60
N ARG A 152 2.36 -0.36 25.43
CA ARG A 152 1.17 0.50 25.52
C ARG A 152 0.16 0.15 24.43
N ILE A 153 0.63 -0.07 23.20
CA ILE A 153 -0.20 -0.44 22.05
C ILE A 153 -0.82 -1.83 22.26
N LEU A 154 -0.03 -2.81 22.71
CA LEU A 154 -0.54 -4.17 23.00
C LEU A 154 -1.60 -4.17 24.11
N GLN A 155 -1.41 -3.37 25.16
CA GLN A 155 -2.41 -3.26 26.25
C GLN A 155 -3.70 -2.53 25.85
N ALA A 156 -3.65 -1.73 24.78
CA ALA A 156 -4.85 -1.07 24.24
C ALA A 156 -5.71 -2.05 23.41
N ASP A 157 -5.16 -3.19 22.99
CA ASP A 157 -5.94 -4.27 22.39
C ASP A 157 -6.77 -4.99 23.45
N ALA A 158 -8.07 -5.16 23.18
CA ALA A 158 -9.00 -5.79 24.10
C ALA A 158 -9.10 -7.32 23.91
N LYS A 159 -8.46 -7.87 22.88
CA LYS A 159 -8.45 -9.31 22.56
C LYS A 159 -7.42 -10.10 23.37
#